data_AF-A0A815KTB9-F1
#
_entry.id   AF-A0A815KTB9-F1
#
_cell.length_a   1.000
_cell.length_b   1.000
_cell.length_c   1.000
_cell.angle_alpha   90.00
_cell.angle_beta   90.00
_cell.angle_gamma   90.00
#
_symmetry.space_group_name_H-M   'P 1'
#
loop_
_entity.id
_entity.type
_entity.pdbx_description
1 polymer ?
#
loop_
_entity_poly.entity_id
_entity_poly.type
_entity_poly.pdbx_seq_one_letter_code
_entity_poly.pdbx_strand_id
1 'polypeptide(L)'
;MAAESSDESQHVFRFSDVPSEPKQVLSPIIGYEKEPLVSLEEAIDPLIPLVPEVQRMAWTVKQRHFDGEHGLTDDEAASIILYTMEWEPTDSSFYIILNKTLQAAKRKLLKPWFLYLRLIMTSLVKLPSDCNRLTVYRGVKLDLSAQYPKGSTVTWWGFSSCTTSIGVLSNEQYLGRSGTRTLFTIDCSSAKSLKNYSLFPEEEEILLPPARQFQVIDSLNSGNGLHIIQLKEIQPKFPLINPVPQPILHSPILPIPQSTPLPHPSTPPITKPTLLPDPPTPPMTKPTPPVTESTPLPDLPKPLQPPKYNNPKLQKYIDAMYLDQVIITFKHTFPHQSCHS
;
A
#
# COMPACT_ATOMS: atom_id res chain seq x y z
N MET A 1 -13.26 35.79 -19.60
CA MET A 1 -12.13 34.91 -19.29
C MET A 1 -12.53 34.15 -18.05
N ALA A 2 -12.91 32.88 -18.23
CA ALA A 2 -13.61 32.09 -17.22
C ALA A 2 -12.63 31.40 -16.27
N ALA A 3 -13.06 31.26 -15.03
CA ALA A 3 -12.31 30.70 -13.91
C ALA A 3 -12.01 29.20 -14.10
N GLU A 4 -10.72 28.86 -14.14
CA GLU A 4 -10.20 27.52 -13.89
C GLU A 4 -9.91 27.40 -12.38
N SER A 5 -10.92 27.11 -11.55
CA SER A 5 -10.72 26.83 -10.13
C SER A 5 -11.77 25.87 -9.58
N SER A 6 -11.52 24.55 -9.66
CA SER A 6 -12.26 23.58 -8.82
C SER A 6 -11.67 22.15 -8.75
N ASP A 7 -10.55 21.83 -9.40
CA ASP A 7 -10.15 20.42 -9.58
C ASP A 7 -9.06 19.89 -8.61
N GLU A 8 -8.47 20.75 -7.77
CA GLU A 8 -7.30 20.35 -6.95
C GLU A 8 -7.62 20.01 -5.48
N SER A 9 -8.80 20.36 -4.95
CA SER A 9 -9.11 20.53 -3.50
C SER A 9 -9.04 19.33 -2.52
N GLN A 10 -8.63 18.11 -2.91
CA GLN A 10 -9.02 16.86 -2.21
C GLN A 10 -7.89 15.96 -1.62
N HIS A 11 -6.87 16.52 -0.94
CA HIS A 11 -5.83 15.70 -0.25
C HIS A 11 -5.36 16.25 1.12
N VAL A 12 -6.09 17.19 1.71
CA VAL A 12 -5.57 18.13 2.72
C VAL A 12 -5.45 17.52 4.12
N PHE A 13 -6.30 16.54 4.46
CA PHE A 13 -6.46 16.15 5.86
C PHE A 13 -5.50 15.05 6.34
N ARG A 14 -4.96 14.21 5.43
CA ARG A 14 -4.00 13.13 5.79
C ARG A 14 -2.66 13.63 6.30
N PHE A 15 -2.32 14.87 5.96
CA PHE A 15 -1.10 15.53 6.41
C PHE A 15 -1.27 16.35 7.70
N SER A 16 -2.50 16.51 8.22
CA SER A 16 -2.79 17.50 9.28
C SER A 16 -3.21 16.92 10.64
N ASP A 17 -3.22 15.60 10.85
CA ASP A 17 -3.72 14.97 12.09
C ASP A 17 -2.72 14.92 13.27
N VAL A 18 -1.50 15.40 13.07
CA VAL A 18 -0.44 15.49 14.10
C VAL A 18 -0.86 16.17 15.42
N PRO A 19 -1.65 17.27 15.42
CA PRO A 19 -2.07 17.93 16.67
C PRO A 19 -2.97 17.06 17.56
N SER A 20 -3.54 15.99 17.02
CA SER A 20 -4.42 15.06 17.75
C SER A 20 -3.65 13.94 18.43
N GLU A 21 -2.33 13.86 18.25
CA GLU A 21 -1.50 12.85 18.90
C GLU A 21 -1.54 13.03 20.43
N PRO A 22 -1.82 11.95 21.18
CA PRO A 22 -1.90 12.03 22.64
C PRO A 22 -0.54 12.35 23.24
N LYS A 23 -0.52 13.31 24.17
CA LYS A 23 0.67 13.72 24.92
C LYS A 23 1.22 12.64 25.87
N GLN A 24 0.43 11.60 26.14
CA GLN A 24 0.82 10.48 26.99
C GLN A 24 1.06 9.23 26.15
N VAL A 25 2.02 8.42 26.58
CA VAL A 25 2.25 7.10 25.97
C VAL A 25 1.05 6.21 26.31
N LEU A 26 0.30 5.81 25.28
CA LEU A 26 -0.80 4.87 25.41
C LEU A 26 -0.29 3.43 25.58
N SER A 27 -1.17 2.53 26.05
CA SER A 27 -0.87 1.10 26.06
C SER A 27 -0.59 0.57 24.64
N PRO A 28 0.27 -0.43 24.44
CA PRO A 28 0.56 -0.98 23.12
C PRO A 28 -0.68 -1.51 22.38
N ILE A 29 -0.64 -1.49 21.05
CA ILE A 29 -1.65 -2.10 20.17
C ILE A 29 -1.30 -3.57 20.01
N ILE A 30 -2.13 -4.43 20.59
CA ILE A 30 -1.95 -5.89 20.65
C ILE A 30 -3.25 -6.61 20.32
N GLY A 31 -3.14 -7.82 19.76
CA GLY A 31 -4.25 -8.71 19.42
C GLY A 31 -4.50 -8.79 17.92
N TYR A 32 -4.36 -7.68 17.19
CA TYR A 32 -4.59 -7.65 15.74
C TYR A 32 -3.66 -8.61 14.97
N GLU A 33 -2.44 -8.81 15.45
CA GLU A 33 -1.45 -9.70 14.83
C GLU A 33 -1.85 -11.18 14.87
N LYS A 34 -2.80 -11.53 15.74
CA LYS A 34 -3.33 -12.89 15.93
C LYS A 34 -4.59 -13.15 15.12
N GLU A 35 -5.19 -12.10 14.55
CA GLU A 35 -6.33 -12.27 13.66
C GLU A 35 -5.91 -13.00 12.37
N PRO A 36 -6.84 -13.74 11.74
CA PRO A 36 -6.59 -14.33 10.43
C PRO A 36 -6.32 -13.23 9.40
N LEU A 37 -5.47 -13.55 8.43
CA LEU A 37 -5.37 -12.75 7.21
C LEU A 37 -6.58 -13.10 6.33
N VAL A 38 -7.36 -12.10 5.95
CA VAL A 38 -8.67 -12.23 5.29
C VAL A 38 -8.74 -11.33 4.05
N SER A 39 -9.79 -11.44 3.24
CA SER A 39 -10.00 -10.54 2.09
C SER A 39 -10.29 -9.10 2.56
N LEU A 40 -10.22 -8.13 1.66
CA LEU A 40 -10.56 -6.74 2.01
C LEU A 40 -12.02 -6.62 2.48
N GLU A 41 -12.94 -7.33 1.83
CA GLU A 41 -14.36 -7.34 2.18
C GLU A 41 -14.57 -7.85 3.61
N GLU A 42 -14.00 -9.01 3.94
CA GLU A 42 -14.07 -9.57 5.29
C GLU A 42 -13.40 -8.65 6.32
N ALA A 43 -12.31 -7.98 5.94
CA ALA A 43 -11.58 -7.06 6.81
C ALA A 43 -12.38 -5.80 7.18
N ILE A 44 -13.26 -5.33 6.28
CA ILE A 44 -14.07 -4.13 6.50
C ILE A 44 -15.46 -4.43 7.08
N ASP A 45 -15.90 -5.69 7.11
CA ASP A 45 -17.23 -6.05 7.63
C ASP A 45 -17.52 -5.49 9.04
N PRO A 46 -16.60 -5.55 10.03
CA PRO A 46 -16.83 -4.94 11.34
C PRO A 46 -16.84 -3.40 11.33
N LEU A 47 -16.37 -2.78 10.24
CA LEU A 47 -16.23 -1.35 10.07
C LEU A 47 -17.45 -0.70 9.39
N ILE A 48 -18.34 -1.49 8.79
CA ILE A 48 -19.58 -1.02 8.14
C ILE A 48 -20.36 -0.03 9.02
N PRO A 49 -20.61 -0.27 10.33
CA PRO A 49 -21.34 0.69 11.16
C PRO A 49 -20.50 1.90 11.61
N LEU A 50 -19.19 1.90 11.37
CA LEU A 50 -18.24 2.90 11.89
C LEU A 50 -17.71 3.86 10.81
N VAL A 51 -17.61 3.37 9.58
CA VAL A 51 -16.99 4.08 8.46
C VAL A 51 -18.03 4.23 7.35
N PRO A 52 -18.56 5.44 7.12
CA PRO A 52 -19.50 5.69 6.04
C PRO A 52 -18.93 5.25 4.69
N GLU A 53 -19.78 4.65 3.85
CA GLU A 53 -19.45 4.24 2.48
C GLU A 53 -18.33 3.20 2.33
N VAL A 54 -17.84 2.60 3.43
CA VAL A 54 -16.68 1.69 3.40
C VAL A 54 -16.83 0.53 2.43
N GLN A 55 -18.03 -0.07 2.35
CA GLN A 55 -18.30 -1.18 1.42
C GLN A 55 -18.19 -0.73 -0.04
N ARG A 56 -18.75 0.44 -0.37
CA ARG A 56 -18.69 1.00 -1.72
C ARG A 56 -17.24 1.31 -2.10
N MET A 57 -16.49 1.94 -1.19
CA MET A 57 -15.10 2.31 -1.44
C MET A 57 -14.19 1.08 -1.53
N ALA A 58 -14.39 0.05 -0.70
CA ALA A 58 -13.70 -1.22 -0.81
C ALA A 58 -13.98 -1.90 -2.16
N TRP A 59 -15.25 -1.97 -2.58
CA TRP A 59 -15.61 -2.49 -3.89
C TRP A 59 -14.93 -1.72 -5.01
N THR A 60 -14.90 -0.39 -4.93
CA THR A 60 -14.20 0.49 -5.88
C THR A 60 -12.73 0.10 -5.97
N VAL A 61 -11.96 0.16 -4.88
CA VAL A 61 -10.52 -0.14 -4.94
C VAL A 61 -10.19 -1.56 -5.42
N LYS A 62 -11.08 -2.53 -5.18
CA LYS A 62 -10.95 -3.92 -5.64
C LYS A 62 -11.17 -4.11 -7.14
N GLN A 63 -11.70 -3.12 -7.86
CA GLN A 63 -11.75 -3.19 -9.33
C GLN A 63 -10.37 -3.00 -9.97
N ARG A 64 -9.34 -2.69 -9.18
CA ARG A 64 -7.96 -2.58 -9.66
C ARG A 64 -7.27 -3.92 -9.56
N HIS A 65 -6.52 -4.26 -10.61
CA HIS A 65 -5.62 -5.39 -10.60
C HIS A 65 -4.19 -4.90 -10.42
N PHE A 66 -3.44 -5.59 -9.58
CA PHE A 66 -2.03 -5.32 -9.36
C PHE A 66 -1.21 -6.46 -9.92
N ASP A 67 -0.10 -6.16 -10.58
CA ASP A 67 0.79 -7.17 -11.18
C ASP A 67 1.57 -8.00 -10.13
N GLY A 68 1.13 -8.00 -8.86
CA GLY A 68 1.78 -8.70 -7.76
C GLY A 68 3.14 -8.12 -7.36
N GLU A 69 3.41 -6.85 -7.69
CA GLU A 69 4.67 -6.20 -7.34
C GLU A 69 4.92 -6.30 -5.81
N HIS A 70 6.17 -6.60 -5.44
CA HIS A 70 6.59 -6.89 -4.06
C HIS A 70 5.86 -8.07 -3.39
N GLY A 71 5.17 -8.93 -4.14
CA GLY A 71 4.45 -10.08 -3.63
C GLY A 71 3.16 -9.72 -2.89
N LEU A 72 2.60 -8.53 -3.15
CA LEU A 72 1.29 -8.15 -2.67
C LEU A 72 0.19 -8.90 -3.43
N THR A 73 -0.79 -9.37 -2.68
CA THR A 73 -2.08 -9.80 -3.22
C THR A 73 -2.94 -8.57 -3.58
N ASP A 74 -3.96 -8.76 -4.41
CA ASP A 74 -4.90 -7.69 -4.74
C ASP A 74 -5.58 -7.10 -3.49
N ASP A 75 -5.92 -7.94 -2.49
CA ASP A 75 -6.50 -7.47 -1.22
C ASP A 75 -5.54 -6.61 -0.40
N GLU A 76 -4.27 -7.00 -0.35
CA GLU A 76 -3.23 -6.25 0.36
C GLU A 76 -2.95 -4.90 -0.32
N ALA A 77 -2.86 -4.86 -1.65
CA ALA A 77 -2.71 -3.62 -2.40
C ALA A 77 -3.95 -2.72 -2.29
N ALA A 78 -5.15 -3.30 -2.42
CA ALA A 78 -6.40 -2.58 -2.25
C ALA A 78 -6.56 -2.00 -0.83
N SER A 79 -6.05 -2.68 0.20
CA SER A 79 -6.05 -2.16 1.57
C SER A 79 -5.21 -0.88 1.72
N ILE A 80 -4.06 -0.80 1.04
CA ILE A 80 -3.20 0.41 1.02
C ILE A 80 -3.95 1.55 0.35
N ILE A 81 -4.57 1.29 -0.80
CA ILE A 81 -5.31 2.32 -1.55
C ILE A 81 -6.53 2.80 -0.78
N LEU A 82 -7.27 1.89 -0.14
CA LEU A 82 -8.41 2.26 0.70
C LEU A 82 -7.97 3.20 1.83
N TYR A 83 -6.79 2.97 2.41
CA TYR A 83 -6.23 3.87 3.41
C TYR A 83 -5.86 5.23 2.82
N THR A 84 -5.16 5.28 1.69
CA THR A 84 -4.66 6.55 1.12
C THR A 84 -5.71 7.36 0.36
N MET A 85 -6.85 6.76 0.05
CA MET A 85 -7.96 7.42 -0.63
C MET A 85 -8.67 8.43 0.28
N GLU A 86 -8.89 9.63 -0.26
CA GLU A 86 -9.76 10.64 0.32
C GLU A 86 -11.11 10.60 -0.40
N TRP A 87 -12.21 10.71 0.35
CA TRP A 87 -13.56 10.80 -0.21
C TRP A 87 -14.41 11.84 0.50
N GLU A 88 -15.51 12.25 -0.14
CA GLU A 88 -16.41 13.30 0.38
C GLU A 88 -17.56 12.73 1.21
N PRO A 89 -17.91 13.35 2.36
CA PRO A 89 -17.21 14.49 2.98
C PRO A 89 -15.85 14.06 3.55
N THR A 90 -14.84 14.93 3.43
CA THR A 90 -13.45 14.59 3.73
C THR A 90 -13.26 13.98 5.11
N ASP A 91 -13.92 14.55 6.14
CA ASP A 91 -13.84 14.13 7.53
C ASP A 91 -14.32 12.69 7.80
N SER A 92 -15.02 12.10 6.82
CA SER A 92 -15.51 10.73 6.81
C SER A 92 -14.58 9.76 6.08
N SER A 93 -13.44 10.22 5.56
CA SER A 93 -12.44 9.39 4.89
C SER A 93 -11.89 8.30 5.81
N PHE A 94 -11.58 7.14 5.24
CA PHE A 94 -11.13 5.95 5.97
C PHE A 94 -9.97 6.25 6.93
N TYR A 95 -8.91 6.89 6.42
CA TYR A 95 -7.70 7.18 7.21
C TYR A 95 -7.99 8.11 8.38
N ILE A 96 -8.92 9.06 8.25
CA ILE A 96 -9.25 10.00 9.34
C ILE A 96 -9.86 9.24 10.50
N ILE A 97 -10.82 8.35 10.21
CA ILE A 97 -11.51 7.58 11.24
C ILE A 97 -10.54 6.56 11.86
N LEU A 98 -9.71 5.90 11.06
CA LEU A 98 -8.70 4.98 11.56
C LEU A 98 -7.66 5.69 12.45
N ASN A 99 -7.06 6.80 12.01
CA ASN A 99 -6.06 7.52 12.79
C ASN A 99 -6.64 8.09 14.08
N LYS A 100 -7.86 8.64 14.06
CA LYS A 100 -8.58 9.03 15.28
C LYS A 100 -8.74 7.84 16.25
N THR A 101 -9.04 6.65 15.72
CA THR A 101 -9.19 5.44 16.55
C THR A 101 -7.84 4.95 17.09
N LEU A 102 -6.76 5.05 16.32
CA LEU A 102 -5.39 4.71 16.74
C LEU A 102 -4.86 5.64 17.83
N GLN A 103 -5.21 6.93 17.77
CA GLN A 103 -4.86 7.96 18.74
C GLN A 103 -5.72 7.89 20.02
N ALA A 104 -6.84 7.18 20.00
CA ALA A 104 -7.72 7.06 21.15
C ALA A 104 -7.09 6.22 22.28
N ALA A 105 -7.07 6.79 23.50
CA ALA A 105 -6.58 6.08 24.69
C ALA A 105 -7.36 4.79 24.99
N LYS A 106 -8.65 4.73 24.63
CA LYS A 106 -9.51 3.56 24.81
C LYS A 106 -9.24 2.51 23.73
N ARG A 107 -8.20 1.70 23.92
CA ARG A 107 -7.78 0.63 22.98
C ARG A 107 -8.87 -0.35 22.54
N LYS A 108 -9.91 -0.54 23.34
CA LYS A 108 -11.07 -1.38 22.95
C LYS A 108 -11.77 -0.88 21.69
N LEU A 109 -11.66 0.41 21.36
CA LEU A 109 -12.21 1.00 20.13
C LEU A 109 -11.52 0.49 18.87
N LEU A 110 -10.29 -0.03 18.98
CA LEU A 110 -9.57 -0.61 17.83
C LEU A 110 -10.02 -2.03 17.50
N LYS A 111 -10.77 -2.73 18.36
CA LYS A 111 -11.15 -4.13 18.11
C LYS A 111 -11.84 -4.37 16.75
N PRO A 112 -12.80 -3.54 16.30
CA PRO A 112 -13.40 -3.69 14.97
C PRO A 112 -12.38 -3.55 13.82
N TRP A 113 -11.28 -2.86 14.06
CA TRP A 113 -10.23 -2.61 13.07
C TRP A 113 -9.19 -3.72 12.98
N PHE A 114 -9.25 -4.76 13.83
CA PHE A 114 -8.15 -5.72 13.92
C PHE A 114 -7.94 -6.52 12.63
N LEU A 115 -9.01 -6.94 11.94
CA LEU A 115 -8.88 -7.63 10.64
C LEU A 115 -8.26 -6.70 9.58
N TYR A 116 -8.72 -5.45 9.50
CA TYR A 116 -8.13 -4.47 8.59
C TYR A 116 -6.67 -4.15 8.92
N LEU A 117 -6.35 -3.92 10.20
CA LEU A 117 -4.98 -3.70 10.67
C LEU A 117 -4.08 -4.90 10.36
N ARG A 118 -4.61 -6.12 10.50
CA ARG A 118 -3.90 -7.35 10.14
C ARG A 118 -3.56 -7.36 8.65
N LEU A 119 -4.51 -6.99 7.80
CA LEU A 119 -4.33 -6.91 6.35
C LEU A 119 -3.29 -5.83 5.97
N ILE A 120 -3.54 -4.56 6.27
CA ILE A 120 -2.67 -3.45 5.85
C ILE A 120 -1.25 -3.56 6.41
N MET A 121 -1.08 -4.00 7.68
CA MET A 121 0.26 -4.16 8.25
C MET A 121 1.04 -5.31 7.59
N THR A 122 0.35 -6.34 7.10
CA THR A 122 0.96 -7.42 6.30
C THR A 122 1.38 -6.87 4.93
N SER A 123 0.54 -6.05 4.29
CA SER A 123 0.87 -5.36 3.03
C SER A 123 2.13 -4.50 3.17
N LEU A 124 2.17 -3.63 4.18
CA LEU A 124 3.28 -2.70 4.38
C LEU A 124 4.60 -3.42 4.68
N VAL A 125 4.56 -4.56 5.34
CA VAL A 125 5.74 -5.38 5.60
C VAL A 125 6.41 -5.86 4.30
N LYS A 126 5.62 -6.19 3.27
CA LYS A 126 6.11 -6.68 1.98
C LYS A 126 6.75 -5.58 1.13
N LEU A 127 6.33 -4.33 1.32
CA LEU A 127 6.92 -3.19 0.64
C LEU A 127 8.38 -3.01 1.04
N PRO A 128 9.26 -2.64 0.09
CA PRO A 128 10.65 -2.35 0.39
C PRO A 128 10.71 -1.25 1.45
N SER A 129 11.42 -1.53 2.53
CA SER A 129 11.98 -0.45 3.35
C SER A 129 13.36 -0.20 2.79
N ASP A 130 13.66 1.04 2.41
CA ASP A 130 15.03 1.41 2.11
C ASP A 130 15.89 1.03 3.31
N CYS A 131 16.84 0.12 3.11
CA CYS A 131 17.73 -0.37 4.17
C CYS A 131 18.59 0.75 4.77
N ASN A 132 18.62 1.91 4.08
CA ASN A 132 19.26 3.14 4.49
C ASN A 132 18.18 4.08 5.02
N ARG A 133 18.44 4.70 6.18
CA ARG A 133 17.52 5.69 6.77
C ARG A 133 17.12 6.74 5.71
N LEU A 134 15.83 6.98 5.59
CA LEU A 134 15.23 7.89 4.62
C LEU A 134 14.82 9.19 5.32
N THR A 135 15.16 10.33 4.72
CA THR A 135 14.61 11.62 5.15
C THR A 135 13.30 11.88 4.43
N VAL A 136 12.23 12.03 5.20
CA VAL A 136 10.89 12.35 4.69
C VAL A 136 10.37 13.64 5.29
N TYR A 137 9.43 14.26 4.58
CA TYR A 137 8.87 15.55 4.95
C TYR A 137 7.37 15.46 5.16
N ARG A 138 6.87 16.22 6.13
CA ARG A 138 5.44 16.35 6.40
C ARG A 138 5.09 17.78 6.79
N GLY A 139 4.11 18.35 6.12
CA GLY A 139 3.62 19.71 6.38
C GLY A 139 2.33 19.71 7.18
N VAL A 140 2.23 20.60 8.18
CA VAL A 140 1.01 20.84 8.98
C VAL A 140 0.74 22.34 9.03
N LYS A 141 -0.50 22.77 8.82
CA LYS A 141 -0.91 24.19 8.84
C LYS A 141 -1.18 24.75 10.25
N LEU A 142 -0.29 24.43 11.20
CA LEU A 142 -0.32 24.89 12.59
C LEU A 142 1.09 25.06 13.12
N ASP A 143 1.29 25.87 14.17
CA ASP A 143 2.54 25.87 14.94
C ASP A 143 2.48 24.75 15.97
N LEU A 144 3.39 23.79 15.86
CA LEU A 144 3.53 22.67 16.78
C LEU A 144 4.78 22.77 17.64
N SER A 145 5.55 23.84 17.54
CA SER A 145 6.86 23.99 18.21
C SER A 145 6.78 23.75 19.71
N ALA A 146 5.72 24.24 20.37
CA ALA A 146 5.50 24.05 21.80
C ALA A 146 5.24 22.58 22.21
N GLN A 147 4.79 21.74 21.28
CA GLN A 147 4.50 20.32 21.51
C GLN A 147 5.71 19.42 21.29
N TYR A 148 6.78 19.95 20.68
CA TYR A 148 7.99 19.22 20.32
C TYR A 148 9.22 19.91 20.90
N PRO A 149 9.39 19.91 22.24
CA PRO A 149 10.61 20.44 22.85
C PRO A 149 11.81 19.58 22.48
N LYS A 150 12.94 20.22 22.18
CA LYS A 150 14.22 19.56 21.87
C LYS A 150 14.59 18.52 22.93
N GLY A 151 15.04 17.35 22.47
CA GLY A 151 15.45 16.23 23.30
C GLY A 151 14.31 15.36 23.83
N SER A 152 13.05 15.78 23.67
CA SER A 152 11.89 14.97 24.07
C SER A 152 11.66 13.79 23.12
N THR A 153 10.90 12.81 23.62
CA THR A 153 10.40 11.68 22.83
C THR A 153 8.91 11.85 22.61
N VAL A 154 8.49 11.74 21.37
CA VAL A 154 7.08 11.77 20.96
C VAL A 154 6.71 10.44 20.29
N THR A 155 5.43 10.08 20.35
CA THR A 155 4.90 8.89 19.67
C THR A 155 3.82 9.33 18.68
N TRP A 156 3.91 8.87 17.44
CA TRP A 156 2.82 9.00 16.47
C TRP A 156 2.07 7.68 16.43
N TRP A 157 0.84 7.70 16.94
CA TRP A 157 -0.01 6.54 17.05
C TRP A 157 -0.78 6.27 15.76
N GLY A 158 -1.14 7.31 15.02
CA GLY A 158 -1.70 7.18 13.68
C GLY A 158 -0.65 6.77 12.65
N PHE A 159 -1.12 6.31 11.49
CA PHE A 159 -0.30 6.28 10.29
C PHE A 159 0.01 7.72 9.85
N SER A 160 1.20 7.97 9.30
CA SER A 160 1.57 9.33 8.88
C SER A 160 1.99 9.38 7.43
N SER A 161 1.19 10.06 6.60
CA SER A 161 1.55 10.40 5.22
C SER A 161 2.67 11.43 5.21
N CYS A 162 3.70 11.17 4.42
CA CYS A 162 4.88 11.98 4.21
C CYS A 162 5.23 11.98 2.71
N THR A 163 6.24 12.76 2.33
CA THR A 163 6.80 12.75 0.96
C THR A 163 8.32 12.84 1.02
N THR A 164 9.01 12.26 0.04
CA THR A 164 10.45 12.52 -0.18
C THR A 164 10.69 13.84 -0.91
N SER A 165 9.67 14.37 -1.60
CA SER A 165 9.78 15.58 -2.40
C SER A 165 9.36 16.81 -1.61
N ILE A 166 10.35 17.55 -1.10
CA ILE A 166 10.07 18.83 -0.40
C ILE A 166 9.32 19.84 -1.28
N GLY A 167 9.47 19.74 -2.61
CA GLY A 167 8.79 20.60 -3.58
C GLY A 167 7.27 20.45 -3.53
N VAL A 168 6.78 19.22 -3.31
CA VAL A 168 5.33 18.92 -3.16
C VAL A 168 4.72 19.76 -2.06
N LEU A 169 5.44 19.99 -0.96
CA LEU A 169 4.94 20.77 0.18
C LEU A 169 4.69 22.26 -0.13
N SER A 170 5.22 22.79 -1.24
CA SER A 170 4.91 24.16 -1.67
C SER A 170 3.45 24.35 -2.08
N ASN A 171 2.72 23.27 -2.36
CA ASN A 171 1.29 23.31 -2.62
C ASN A 171 0.55 23.82 -1.37
N GLU A 172 -0.31 24.82 -1.55
CA GLU A 172 -1.14 25.41 -0.49
C GLU A 172 -2.03 24.39 0.21
N GLN A 173 -2.27 23.21 -0.35
CA GLN A 173 -3.01 22.13 0.29
C GLN A 173 -2.23 21.40 1.38
N TYR A 174 -0.89 21.35 1.27
CA TYR A 174 -0.02 20.69 2.21
C TYR A 174 0.54 21.70 3.22
N LEU A 175 1.77 22.15 3.03
CA LEU A 175 2.37 23.18 3.86
C LEU A 175 2.01 24.58 3.35
N GLY A 176 2.08 24.79 2.04
CA GLY A 176 1.91 26.10 1.43
C GLY A 176 3.05 27.07 1.75
N ARG A 177 2.92 28.30 1.24
CA ARG A 177 3.97 29.33 1.35
C ARG A 177 3.69 30.38 2.41
N SER A 178 2.49 30.40 2.98
CA SER A 178 2.03 31.44 3.90
C SER A 178 1.26 30.86 5.09
N GLY A 179 0.95 31.72 6.08
CA GLY A 179 0.26 31.31 7.30
C GLY A 179 1.15 30.56 8.31
N THR A 180 0.61 30.36 9.50
CA THR A 180 1.28 29.62 10.57
C THR A 180 1.31 28.13 10.24
N ARG A 181 2.50 27.53 10.18
CA ARG A 181 2.70 26.18 9.69
C ARG A 181 3.98 25.55 10.23
N THR A 182 3.99 24.22 10.28
CA THR A 182 5.09 23.38 10.73
C THR A 182 5.53 22.43 9.63
N LEU A 183 6.81 22.45 9.28
CA LEU A 183 7.48 21.45 8.47
C LEU A 183 8.21 20.47 9.39
N PHE A 184 7.83 19.20 9.35
CA PHE A 184 8.62 18.12 9.92
C PHE A 184 9.64 17.63 8.90
N THR A 185 10.89 17.51 9.34
CA THR A 185 11.96 16.80 8.63
C THR A 185 12.30 15.56 9.45
N ILE A 186 12.09 14.38 8.89
CA ILE A 186 12.03 13.13 9.67
C ILE A 186 13.05 12.15 9.09
N ASP A 187 14.06 11.82 9.89
CA ASP A 187 15.03 10.77 9.59
C ASP A 187 14.51 9.42 10.13
N CYS A 188 14.02 8.55 9.24
CA CYS A 188 13.27 7.35 9.58
C CYS A 188 13.79 6.08 8.88
N SER A 189 13.48 4.91 9.44
CA SER A 189 13.83 3.60 8.89
C SER A 189 12.61 2.73 8.60
N SER A 190 11.42 3.10 9.09
CA SER A 190 10.18 2.36 8.88
C SER A 190 9.31 2.86 7.72
N ALA A 191 9.71 3.94 7.06
CA ALA A 191 9.02 4.50 5.91
C ALA A 191 8.79 3.46 4.80
N LYS A 192 7.59 3.50 4.23
CA LYS A 192 7.18 2.66 3.11
C LYS A 192 6.80 3.54 1.92
N SER A 193 7.48 3.34 0.80
CA SER A 193 7.12 4.03 -0.44
C SER A 193 5.82 3.46 -0.99
N LEU A 194 4.87 4.33 -1.27
CA LEU A 194 3.59 3.98 -1.89
C LEU A 194 3.52 4.42 -3.36
N LYS A 195 4.64 4.86 -3.95
CA LYS A 195 4.66 5.44 -5.31
C LYS A 195 3.96 4.57 -6.36
N ASN A 196 4.15 3.25 -6.31
CA ASN A 196 3.57 2.31 -7.28
C ASN A 196 2.12 1.91 -6.96
N TYR A 197 1.62 2.31 -5.79
CA TYR A 197 0.27 2.02 -5.31
C TYR A 197 -0.55 3.30 -5.08
N SER A 198 0.04 4.47 -5.37
CA SER A 198 -0.60 5.76 -5.26
C SER A 198 -1.38 6.05 -6.54
N LEU A 199 -2.52 6.72 -6.36
CA LEU A 199 -3.31 7.27 -7.46
C LEU A 199 -2.63 8.50 -8.09
N PHE A 200 -1.64 9.07 -7.39
CA PHE A 200 -0.82 10.21 -7.79
C PHE A 200 0.65 9.88 -7.51
N PRO A 201 1.31 9.10 -8.38
CA PRO A 201 2.72 8.72 -8.22
C PRO A 201 3.67 9.92 -8.09
N GLU A 202 3.28 11.08 -8.62
CA GLU A 202 3.99 12.36 -8.54
C GLU A 202 4.10 12.95 -7.13
N GLU A 203 3.26 12.51 -6.19
CA GLU A 203 3.33 12.96 -4.79
C GLU A 203 4.51 12.35 -4.02
N GLU A 204 5.16 11.35 -4.61
CA GLU A 204 6.22 10.54 -3.99
C GLU A 204 5.83 10.13 -2.56
N GLU A 205 4.60 9.62 -2.44
CA GLU A 205 4.00 9.36 -1.16
C GLU A 205 4.78 8.30 -0.37
N ILE A 206 5.10 8.66 0.86
CA ILE A 206 5.67 7.76 1.86
C ILE A 206 4.68 7.61 3.00
N LEU A 207 4.46 6.39 3.45
CA LEU A 207 3.66 6.10 4.63
C LEU A 207 4.55 5.62 5.78
N LEU A 208 4.44 6.30 6.92
CA LEU A 208 4.97 5.80 8.18
C LEU A 208 3.88 4.93 8.87
N PRO A 209 4.22 3.69 9.26
CA PRO A 209 3.31 2.84 10.05
C PRO A 209 2.93 3.48 11.39
N PRO A 210 1.89 2.98 12.09
CA PRO A 210 1.47 3.52 13.36
C PRO A 210 2.43 3.16 14.50
N ALA A 211 2.23 3.86 15.62
CA ALA A 211 2.94 3.66 16.88
C ALA A 211 4.47 3.74 16.74
N ARG A 212 4.97 4.73 15.98
CA ARG A 212 6.40 5.04 15.88
C ARG A 212 6.82 6.04 16.93
N GLN A 213 8.05 5.90 17.43
CA GLN A 213 8.65 6.87 18.34
C GLN A 213 9.70 7.71 17.64
N PHE A 214 9.72 8.98 17.98
CA PHE A 214 10.67 9.94 17.46
C PHE A 214 11.32 10.72 18.59
N GLN A 215 12.62 10.95 18.48
CA GLN A 215 13.32 11.95 19.25
C GLN A 215 13.25 13.29 18.52
N VAL A 216 12.91 14.35 19.25
CA VAL A 216 13.02 15.72 18.73
C VAL A 216 14.47 16.15 18.76
N ILE A 217 15.07 16.32 17.59
CA ILE A 217 16.49 16.68 17.44
C ILE A 217 16.68 18.18 17.62
N ASP A 218 15.89 18.98 16.91
CA ASP A 218 15.92 20.43 17.02
C ASP A 218 14.65 21.08 16.44
N SER A 219 14.50 22.37 16.67
CA SER A 219 13.42 23.18 16.13
C SER A 219 13.91 24.57 15.73
N LEU A 220 13.42 25.10 14.61
CA LEU A 220 13.76 26.43 14.10
C LEU A 220 12.48 27.21 13.76
N ASN A 221 12.35 28.42 14.29
CA ASN A 221 11.42 29.41 13.75
C ASN A 221 12.11 30.11 12.57
N SER A 222 11.67 29.81 11.35
CA SER A 222 12.25 30.33 10.10
C SER A 222 11.67 31.70 9.70
N GLY A 223 10.80 32.29 10.54
CA GLY A 223 10.06 33.51 10.24
C GLY A 223 8.86 33.26 9.31
N ASN A 224 8.05 34.29 9.07
CA ASN A 224 6.87 34.24 8.20
C ASN A 224 5.88 33.10 8.51
N GLY A 225 5.74 32.78 9.80
CA GLY A 225 4.87 31.72 10.30
C GLY A 225 5.38 30.29 10.04
N LEU A 226 6.59 30.09 9.51
CA LEU A 226 7.15 28.75 9.27
C LEU A 226 8.00 28.28 10.45
N HIS A 227 7.60 27.14 11.00
CA HIS A 227 8.34 26.40 12.02
C HIS A 227 8.89 25.12 11.41
N ILE A 228 10.15 24.78 11.68
CA ILE A 228 10.78 23.54 11.21
C ILE A 228 11.11 22.70 12.44
N ILE A 229 10.70 21.44 12.43
CA ILE A 229 10.97 20.48 13.52
C ILE A 229 11.69 19.28 12.94
N GLN A 230 12.86 18.97 13.48
CA GLN A 230 13.65 17.82 13.08
C GLN A 230 13.38 16.64 14.01
N LEU A 231 12.99 15.52 13.42
CA LEU A 231 12.69 14.28 14.11
C LEU A 231 13.64 13.18 13.66
N LYS A 232 13.99 12.33 14.61
CA LYS A 232 14.73 11.09 14.35
C LYS A 232 13.91 9.92 14.87
N GLU A 233 13.55 8.99 13.99
CA GLU A 233 12.90 7.75 14.43
C GLU A 233 13.84 6.97 15.35
N ILE A 234 13.29 6.51 16.47
CA ILE A 234 13.97 5.70 17.47
C ILE A 234 13.18 4.42 17.72
N GLN A 235 13.90 3.34 18.06
CA GLN A 235 13.28 2.09 18.44
C GLN A 235 12.80 2.17 19.91
N PRO A 236 11.50 1.98 20.19
CA PRO A 236 11.02 1.90 21.56
C PRO A 236 11.59 0.67 22.28
N LYS A 237 11.76 0.78 23.61
CA LYS A 237 12.24 -0.33 24.47
C LYS A 237 11.38 -1.59 24.36
N PHE A 238 10.08 -1.41 24.17
CA PHE A 238 9.12 -2.49 23.92
C PHE A 238 8.27 -2.12 22.69
N PRO A 239 7.82 -3.11 21.88
CA PRO A 239 6.94 -2.83 20.76
C PRO A 239 5.67 -2.10 21.21
N LEU A 240 5.38 -0.95 20.58
CA LEU A 240 4.14 -0.20 20.81
C LEU A 240 2.98 -0.70 19.93
N ILE A 241 3.31 -1.49 18.91
CA ILE A 241 2.41 -2.28 18.10
C ILE A 241 3.10 -3.62 17.83
N ASN A 242 2.42 -4.74 18.07
CA ASN A 242 3.02 -6.06 17.87
C ASN A 242 3.25 -6.31 16.38
N PRO A 243 4.43 -6.80 15.95
CA PRO A 243 4.67 -7.08 14.55
C PRO A 243 3.77 -8.22 14.06
N VAL A 244 3.33 -8.13 12.81
CA VAL A 244 2.69 -9.25 12.13
C VAL A 244 3.69 -10.39 11.91
N PRO A 245 3.27 -11.67 12.02
CA PRO A 245 4.10 -12.79 11.63
C PRO A 245 4.49 -12.65 10.15
N GLN A 246 5.79 -12.63 9.87
CA GLN A 246 6.31 -12.66 8.51
C GLN A 246 5.93 -14.02 7.88
N PRO A 247 5.45 -14.07 6.63
CA PRO A 247 5.47 -15.31 5.89
C PRO A 247 6.92 -15.80 5.88
N ILE A 248 7.16 -17.06 6.26
CA ILE A 248 8.46 -17.69 6.06
C ILE A 248 8.66 -17.74 4.55
N LEU A 249 9.37 -16.75 3.98
CA LEU A 249 9.95 -16.89 2.67
C LEU A 249 10.94 -18.05 2.84
N HIS A 250 10.56 -19.23 2.39
CA HIS A 250 11.51 -20.32 2.25
C HIS A 250 12.56 -19.79 1.27
N SER A 251 13.71 -19.36 1.81
CA SER A 251 14.89 -19.20 0.97
C SER A 251 15.06 -20.52 0.23
N PRO A 252 15.29 -20.54 -1.09
CA PRO A 252 15.66 -21.77 -1.75
C PRO A 252 16.88 -22.30 -1.01
N ILE A 253 16.72 -23.46 -0.37
CA ILE A 253 17.82 -24.18 0.26
C ILE A 253 18.82 -24.40 -0.87
N LEU A 254 19.92 -23.65 -0.87
CA LEU A 254 21.05 -23.96 -1.72
C LEU A 254 21.36 -25.44 -1.47
N PRO A 255 21.40 -26.30 -2.50
CA PRO A 255 21.73 -27.69 -2.30
C PRO A 255 23.02 -27.76 -1.52
N ILE A 256 22.97 -28.40 -0.35
CA ILE A 256 24.16 -28.72 0.43
C ILE A 256 25.09 -29.44 -0.56
N PRO A 257 26.33 -28.98 -0.78
CA PRO A 257 27.25 -29.69 -1.64
C PRO A 257 27.39 -31.10 -1.08
N GLN A 258 26.91 -32.08 -1.85
CA GLN A 258 26.99 -33.48 -1.50
C GLN A 258 28.46 -33.79 -1.25
N SER A 259 28.79 -34.15 0.00
CA SER A 259 30.10 -34.65 0.36
C SER A 259 30.39 -35.85 -0.54
N THR A 260 31.40 -35.71 -1.38
CA THR A 260 31.96 -36.77 -2.20
C THR A 260 32.26 -37.99 -1.33
N PRO A 261 31.75 -39.19 -1.66
CA PRO A 261 32.16 -40.39 -0.97
C PRO A 261 33.62 -40.70 -1.30
N LEU A 262 34.42 -40.98 -0.27
CA LEU A 262 35.76 -41.55 -0.39
C LEU A 262 35.70 -42.89 -1.16
N PRO A 263 36.72 -43.22 -1.97
CA PRO A 263 36.70 -44.40 -2.81
C PRO A 263 36.91 -45.66 -1.95
N HIS A 264 35.99 -46.63 -2.07
CA HIS A 264 36.22 -48.00 -1.61
C HIS A 264 36.62 -48.92 -2.78
N PRO A 265 37.42 -49.95 -2.51
CA PRO A 265 38.18 -50.68 -3.52
C PRO A 265 37.37 -51.71 -4.29
N SER A 266 37.86 -51.96 -5.50
CA SER A 266 37.38 -52.80 -6.58
C SER A 266 37.06 -54.25 -6.19
N THR A 267 36.04 -54.83 -6.83
CA THR A 267 35.93 -56.28 -7.06
C THR A 267 35.17 -56.55 -8.38
N PRO A 268 35.45 -57.68 -9.08
CA PRO A 268 35.46 -57.82 -10.54
C PRO A 268 34.10 -58.30 -11.14
N PRO A 269 33.97 -58.42 -12.48
CA PRO A 269 32.69 -58.30 -13.17
C PRO A 269 31.92 -59.62 -13.25
N ILE A 270 30.59 -59.53 -13.16
CA ILE A 270 29.68 -60.61 -13.53
C ILE A 270 28.81 -60.17 -14.71
N THR A 271 28.90 -61.04 -15.72
CA THR A 271 28.28 -61.22 -17.02
C THR A 271 26.89 -60.62 -17.32
N LYS A 272 26.80 -60.09 -18.55
CA LYS A 272 25.64 -59.62 -19.32
C LYS A 272 24.69 -60.77 -19.70
N PRO A 273 23.37 -60.53 -19.76
CA PRO A 273 22.59 -60.90 -20.96
C PRO A 273 21.65 -59.75 -21.39
N THR A 274 21.81 -59.21 -22.60
CA THR A 274 21.07 -59.57 -23.84
C THR A 274 19.74 -58.82 -23.97
N LEU A 275 19.74 -57.94 -24.99
CA LEU A 275 18.65 -57.10 -25.48
C LEU A 275 17.48 -57.90 -26.04
N LEU A 276 16.26 -57.41 -25.84
CA LEU A 276 15.12 -57.60 -26.74
C LEU A 276 14.30 -56.28 -26.85
N PRO A 277 13.59 -56.06 -27.97
CA PRO A 277 13.34 -54.74 -28.54
C PRO A 277 12.01 -54.09 -28.12
N ASP A 278 11.93 -52.78 -28.35
CA ASP A 278 10.75 -51.92 -28.12
C ASP A 278 9.54 -52.31 -29.00
N PRO A 279 8.30 -52.16 -28.50
CA PRO A 279 7.09 -52.28 -29.31
C PRO A 279 6.78 -50.98 -30.09
N PRO A 280 6.03 -51.06 -31.21
CA PRO A 280 5.90 -49.99 -32.19
C PRO A 280 4.87 -48.92 -31.81
N THR A 281 5.15 -47.69 -32.28
CA THR A 281 4.29 -46.51 -32.25
C THR A 281 3.03 -46.69 -33.13
N PRO A 282 1.83 -46.27 -32.69
CA PRO A 282 0.66 -46.20 -33.56
C PRO A 282 0.65 -44.92 -34.43
N PRO A 283 -0.01 -44.96 -35.61
CA PRO A 283 0.09 -43.91 -36.62
C PRO A 283 -0.80 -42.69 -36.36
N MET A 284 -0.32 -41.53 -36.83
CA MET A 284 -1.02 -40.25 -36.85
C MET A 284 -2.20 -40.28 -37.83
N THR A 285 -3.41 -40.07 -37.33
CA THR A 285 -4.58 -39.71 -38.14
C THR A 285 -4.62 -38.21 -38.43
N LYS A 286 -4.77 -37.90 -39.72
CA LYS A 286 -4.87 -36.57 -40.33
C LYS A 286 -6.18 -35.88 -39.91
N PRO A 287 -6.19 -34.62 -39.44
CA PRO A 287 -7.43 -33.87 -39.26
C PRO A 287 -7.90 -33.29 -40.60
N THR A 288 -9.19 -33.49 -40.86
CA THR A 288 -10.04 -32.89 -41.90
C THR A 288 -10.11 -31.35 -41.76
N PRO A 289 -10.19 -30.56 -42.84
CA PRO A 289 -10.31 -29.11 -42.73
C PRO A 289 -11.68 -28.71 -42.15
N PRO A 290 -11.78 -27.67 -41.31
CA PRO A 290 -13.06 -27.15 -40.89
C PRO A 290 -13.68 -26.29 -42.02
N VAL A 291 -14.99 -26.46 -42.14
CA VAL A 291 -15.92 -25.69 -42.96
C VAL A 291 -15.95 -24.24 -42.44
N THR A 292 -15.80 -23.28 -43.35
CA THR A 292 -15.94 -21.85 -43.07
C THR A 292 -17.41 -21.51 -42.93
N GLU A 293 -17.92 -21.41 -41.70
CA GLU A 293 -19.24 -20.86 -41.41
C GLU A 293 -19.04 -19.48 -40.77
N SER A 294 -19.23 -18.43 -41.58
CA SER A 294 -19.16 -17.04 -41.14
C SER A 294 -20.38 -16.71 -40.28
N THR A 295 -20.23 -16.88 -38.98
CA THR A 295 -21.19 -16.36 -38.00
C THR A 295 -20.80 -14.91 -37.69
N PRO A 296 -21.72 -13.92 -37.69
CA PRO A 296 -21.39 -12.56 -37.29
C PRO A 296 -20.91 -12.56 -35.83
N LEU A 297 -19.86 -11.79 -35.52
CA LEU A 297 -19.49 -11.56 -34.12
C LEU A 297 -20.72 -11.02 -33.37
N PRO A 298 -21.02 -11.51 -32.15
CA PRO A 298 -21.98 -10.84 -31.30
C PRO A 298 -21.49 -9.40 -31.05
N ASP A 299 -22.39 -8.43 -31.18
CA ASP A 299 -22.10 -7.02 -30.89
C ASP A 299 -21.40 -6.92 -29.53
N LEU A 300 -20.23 -6.27 -29.51
CA LEU A 300 -19.56 -5.95 -28.25
C LEU A 300 -20.58 -5.29 -27.31
N PRO A 301 -20.71 -5.71 -26.04
CA PRO A 301 -21.48 -4.95 -25.08
C PRO A 301 -20.90 -3.53 -25.07
N LYS A 302 -21.75 -2.54 -25.32
CA LYS A 302 -21.36 -1.12 -25.23
C LYS A 302 -20.65 -0.93 -23.90
N PRO A 303 -19.47 -0.27 -23.86
CA PRO A 303 -18.75 -0.06 -22.62
C PRO A 303 -19.70 0.56 -21.60
N LEU A 304 -19.82 -0.07 -20.43
CA LEU A 304 -20.57 0.48 -19.30
C LEU A 304 -19.97 1.85 -19.00
N GLN A 305 -20.73 2.91 -19.27
CA GLN A 305 -20.29 4.26 -18.96
C GLN A 305 -20.17 4.39 -17.43
N PRO A 306 -19.09 4.98 -16.92
CA PRO A 306 -18.94 5.17 -15.49
C PRO A 306 -20.11 6.00 -14.94
N PRO A 307 -20.62 5.69 -13.74
CA PRO A 307 -21.64 6.50 -13.10
C PRO A 307 -21.14 7.94 -12.99
N LYS A 308 -22.01 8.91 -13.29
CA LYS A 308 -21.66 10.33 -13.27
C LYS A 308 -21.80 10.88 -11.85
N TYR A 309 -20.70 11.38 -11.31
CA TYR A 309 -20.66 12.06 -10.02
C TYR A 309 -20.47 13.55 -10.24
N ASN A 310 -21.13 14.35 -9.40
CA ASN A 310 -20.99 15.82 -9.41
C ASN A 310 -19.58 16.29 -9.01
N ASN A 311 -18.72 15.38 -8.54
CA ASN A 311 -17.33 15.63 -8.19
C ASN A 311 -16.43 15.23 -9.38
N PRO A 312 -15.80 16.19 -10.08
CA PRO A 312 -14.97 15.93 -11.28
C PRO A 312 -13.75 15.05 -11.02
N LYS A 313 -13.26 15.00 -9.77
CA LYS A 313 -12.08 14.21 -9.38
C LYS A 313 -12.45 12.81 -8.90
N LEU A 314 -13.55 12.62 -8.16
CA LEU A 314 -14.17 11.28 -8.00
C LEU A 314 -14.53 10.70 -9.38
N GLN A 315 -15.00 11.56 -10.28
CA GLN A 315 -15.19 11.18 -11.67
C GLN A 315 -13.86 10.81 -12.33
N LYS A 316 -12.76 11.57 -12.17
CA LYS A 316 -11.43 11.16 -12.66
C LYS A 316 -10.89 9.87 -12.03
N TYR A 317 -11.13 9.62 -10.74
CA TYR A 317 -10.73 8.37 -10.09
C TYR A 317 -11.50 7.21 -10.70
N ILE A 318 -12.82 7.36 -10.83
CA ILE A 318 -13.68 6.35 -11.46
C ILE A 318 -13.31 6.20 -12.94
N ASP A 319 -13.04 7.28 -13.67
CA ASP A 319 -12.65 7.26 -15.06
C ASP A 319 -11.27 6.61 -15.26
N ALA A 320 -10.29 6.90 -14.39
CA ALA A 320 -8.98 6.24 -14.39
C ALA A 320 -9.11 4.74 -14.07
N MET A 321 -9.99 4.38 -13.13
CA MET A 321 -10.27 2.98 -12.78
C MET A 321 -10.98 2.23 -13.91
N TYR A 322 -11.91 2.88 -14.60
CA TYR A 322 -12.57 2.33 -15.78
C TYR A 322 -11.62 2.25 -16.98
N LEU A 323 -10.67 3.19 -17.12
CA LEU A 323 -9.64 3.15 -18.16
C LEU A 323 -8.68 1.99 -17.95
N ASP A 324 -8.21 1.76 -16.72
CA ASP A 324 -7.41 0.59 -16.37
C ASP A 324 -8.19 -0.71 -16.64
N GLN A 325 -9.48 -0.76 -16.29
CA GLN A 325 -10.35 -1.90 -16.59
C GLN A 325 -10.50 -2.16 -18.11
N VAL A 326 -10.63 -1.10 -18.92
CA VAL A 326 -10.70 -1.20 -20.37
C VAL A 326 -9.38 -1.69 -20.95
N ILE A 327 -8.24 -1.19 -20.45
CA ILE A 327 -6.90 -1.62 -20.87
C ILE A 327 -6.67 -3.10 -20.51
N ILE A 328 -7.06 -3.53 -19.31
CA ILE A 328 -6.94 -4.91 -18.84
C ILE A 328 -7.85 -5.83 -19.65
N THR A 329 -9.11 -5.44 -19.87
CA THR A 329 -10.06 -6.19 -20.71
C THR A 329 -9.53 -6.31 -22.14
N PHE A 330 -8.93 -5.25 -22.69
CA PHE A 330 -8.34 -5.25 -24.02
C PHE A 330 -7.12 -6.19 -24.10
N LYS A 331 -6.22 -6.17 -23.10
CA LYS A 331 -5.06 -7.09 -23.00
C LYS A 331 -5.47 -8.56 -22.85
N HIS A 332 -6.52 -8.85 -22.08
CA HIS A 332 -7.04 -10.21 -21.92
C HIS A 332 -7.81 -10.72 -23.14
N THR A 333 -8.51 -9.84 -23.85
CA THR A 333 -9.27 -10.19 -25.06
C THR A 333 -8.36 -10.33 -26.29
N PHE A 334 -7.22 -9.63 -26.31
CA PHE A 334 -6.25 -9.66 -27.42
C PHE A 334 -4.80 -9.84 -26.91
N PRO A 335 -4.42 -11.05 -26.43
CA PRO A 335 -3.11 -11.28 -25.83
C PRO A 335 -1.92 -11.24 -26.82
N HIS A 336 -2.17 -11.15 -28.14
CA HIS A 336 -1.12 -11.06 -29.15
C HIS A 336 -1.50 -10.10 -30.29
N GLN A 337 -1.22 -8.81 -30.10
CA GLN A 337 -0.88 -7.94 -31.23
C GLN A 337 0.46 -7.28 -30.93
N SER A 338 1.53 -8.01 -31.24
CA SER A 338 2.85 -7.43 -31.46
C SER A 338 2.77 -6.54 -32.70
N CYS A 339 2.77 -5.22 -32.50
CA CYS A 339 2.99 -4.26 -33.58
C CYS A 339 4.41 -4.45 -34.12
N HIS A 340 4.53 -5.02 -35.33
CA HIS A 340 5.66 -4.73 -36.20
C HIS A 340 5.36 -3.43 -36.95
N SER A 341 6.31 -2.50 -36.87
CA SER A 341 6.34 -1.20 -37.54
C SER A 341 6.27 -1.30 -39.06
#